data_AF-A0A0F9FKS5-F1
#
_entry.id   AF-A0A0F9FKS5-F1
#
_cell.length_a   1.000
_cell.length_b   1.000
_cell.length_c   1.000
_cell.angle_alpha   90.00
_cell.angle_beta   90.00
_cell.angle_gamma   90.00
#
_symmetry.space_group_name_H-M   'P 1'
#
loop_
_entity.id
_entity.type
_entity.pdbx_description
1 polymer ?
#
loop_
_entity_poly.entity_id
_entity_poly.type
_entity_poly.pdbx_seq_one_letter_code
_entity_poly.pdbx_strand_id
1 'polypeptide(L)'
;PEACNDVFNRTGEMFREAFTFARLVGVKTCIGTETPITIPALVKEQLKAQGKDPADPAVVQEVYEGMFRRIAKTHPLDYYWLWTPEGWTWGGNSGDQLTTTMDDVKIALEALKEVGRPFELATAGWVLGPNDDRAAFDRMLPKEVAVSAISRQVGHTPVDEAFGRVEGREKWAIPWFEDDLALASPQLWVGRTRKDAADALAYGCTGLMGLQWRTRILGPNILALAQAGWDQSSWNPTPGEVPESVFPEAPLTPGPLGGIVVDYVGHEISGTDDDRLYQSCRYDLRGYSFKLPEGKYRVTLKFCEPDFGEAGKRVCDVKLQGKTVLEKFDIFAEVGQWAALDYTYDDVEVTDGWLKLRIVYRESLPCISAIVIEGPGLTRKINCGGPAYQDYEADGSGTATPPTTMGPPRGLAVRDFYADWTLALFGPEVAEETAAIFSRIDGRLPRAGGHACPCGLAPDVRPWELVAQEYAFVDELAACRDKVRGFGNLQRFDYWLGTMQYLRANGRLQCAWGAFNAAVPQWQAEEDPAKRKQLAREVGLPAYRECLDAFAEAYGHLLDTTSAYAAMALTSLITLRGLKATGIVAGECTSAALWPFAACRRRLVTRMSV
;
A
#
# COMPACT_ATOMS: atom_id res chain seq x y z
N PRO A 1 20.90 -26.81 -21.52
CA PRO A 1 19.95 -27.80 -20.94
C PRO A 1 20.40 -28.35 -19.59
N GLU A 2 21.61 -28.90 -19.50
CA GLU A 2 22.16 -29.48 -18.26
C GLU A 2 22.22 -28.46 -17.10
N ALA A 3 22.78 -27.27 -17.33
CA ALA A 3 22.81 -26.22 -16.30
C ALA A 3 21.41 -25.79 -15.80
N CYS A 4 20.38 -25.81 -16.67
CA CYS A 4 19.01 -25.53 -16.25
C CYS A 4 18.43 -26.67 -15.41
N ASN A 5 18.71 -27.92 -15.78
CA ASN A 5 18.31 -29.10 -15.01
C ASN A 5 18.99 -29.12 -13.63
N ASP A 6 20.26 -28.73 -13.56
CA ASP A 6 21.00 -28.63 -12.30
C ASP A 6 20.41 -27.55 -11.38
N VAL A 7 20.06 -26.38 -11.92
CA VAL A 7 19.32 -25.36 -11.15
C VAL A 7 18.00 -25.93 -10.67
N PHE A 8 17.21 -26.54 -11.54
CA PHE A 8 15.89 -27.09 -11.21
C PHE A 8 15.94 -28.20 -10.15
N ASN A 9 16.98 -29.03 -10.18
CA ASN A 9 17.22 -30.06 -9.17
C ASN A 9 17.62 -29.47 -7.82
N ARG A 10 18.58 -28.55 -7.80
CA ARG A 10 18.97 -27.85 -6.56
C ARG A 10 17.82 -27.06 -5.94
N THR A 11 16.96 -26.44 -6.75
CA THR A 11 15.75 -25.77 -6.25
C THR A 11 14.79 -26.77 -5.58
N GLY A 12 14.66 -27.99 -6.13
CA GLY A 12 13.87 -29.04 -5.50
C GLY A 12 14.44 -29.50 -4.15
N GLU A 13 15.76 -29.60 -4.02
CA GLU A 13 16.45 -29.91 -2.75
C GLU A 13 16.28 -28.77 -1.73
N MET A 14 16.45 -27.52 -2.17
CA MET A 14 16.20 -26.34 -1.33
C MET A 14 14.78 -26.33 -0.78
N PHE A 15 13.76 -26.56 -1.62
CA PHE A 15 12.38 -26.66 -1.17
C PHE A 15 12.16 -27.85 -0.24
N ARG A 16 12.85 -28.98 -0.47
CA ARG A 16 12.76 -30.13 0.44
C ARG A 16 13.20 -29.75 1.84
N GLU A 17 14.37 -29.13 1.98
CA GLU A 17 14.90 -28.71 3.27
C GLU A 17 13.97 -27.70 3.94
N ALA A 18 13.60 -26.63 3.21
CA ALA A 18 12.76 -25.56 3.72
C ALA A 18 11.37 -26.05 4.14
N PHE A 19 10.70 -26.84 3.30
CA PHE A 19 9.32 -27.27 3.56
C PHE A 19 9.24 -28.42 4.55
N THR A 20 10.28 -29.25 4.63
CA THR A 20 10.40 -30.22 5.74
C THR A 20 10.55 -29.49 7.06
N PHE A 21 11.40 -28.46 7.13
CA PHE A 21 11.51 -27.64 8.32
C PHE A 21 10.21 -26.93 8.67
N ALA A 22 9.53 -26.34 7.69
CA ALA A 22 8.22 -25.71 7.86
C ALA A 22 7.21 -26.68 8.51
N ARG A 23 7.10 -27.91 8.00
CA ARG A 23 6.23 -28.94 8.59
C ARG A 23 6.63 -29.31 10.02
N LEU A 24 7.92 -29.38 10.33
CA LEU A 24 8.39 -29.66 11.70
C LEU A 24 7.96 -28.59 12.71
N VAL A 25 7.79 -27.35 12.26
CA VAL A 25 7.33 -26.23 13.08
C VAL A 25 5.85 -25.88 12.89
N GLY A 26 5.09 -26.76 12.22
CA GLY A 26 3.64 -26.61 12.02
C GLY A 26 3.23 -25.57 10.98
N VAL A 27 4.15 -25.14 10.12
CA VAL A 27 3.88 -24.20 9.02
C VAL A 27 3.44 -24.97 7.77
N LYS A 28 2.25 -24.64 7.26
CA LYS A 28 1.75 -25.13 5.96
C LYS A 28 2.48 -24.42 4.81
N THR A 29 2.75 -25.16 3.74
CA THR A 29 3.56 -24.71 2.60
C THR A 29 2.75 -24.66 1.31
N CYS A 30 3.03 -23.67 0.47
CA CYS A 30 2.38 -23.53 -0.83
C CYS A 30 3.36 -23.15 -1.94
N ILE A 31 3.05 -23.57 -3.16
CA ILE A 31 3.67 -23.18 -4.43
C ILE A 31 2.53 -23.02 -5.42
N GLY A 32 2.63 -22.12 -6.40
CA GLY A 32 1.56 -21.97 -7.38
C GLY A 32 2.00 -21.36 -8.69
N THR A 33 1.04 -21.28 -9.61
CA THR A 33 1.14 -20.60 -10.89
C THR A 33 -0.10 -19.76 -11.15
N GLU A 34 0.02 -18.77 -12.03
CA GLU A 34 -1.15 -18.11 -12.61
C GLU A 34 -1.93 -19.08 -13.50
N THR A 35 -3.26 -18.97 -13.46
CA THR A 35 -4.20 -19.69 -14.31
C THR A 35 -4.86 -18.71 -15.29
N PRO A 36 -4.93 -19.02 -16.60
CA PRO A 36 -4.45 -20.25 -17.23
C PRO A 36 -2.92 -20.40 -17.24
N ILE A 37 -2.43 -21.65 -17.20
CA ILE A 37 -0.99 -21.89 -17.16
C ILE A 37 -0.27 -21.32 -18.40
N THR A 38 0.74 -20.49 -18.14
CA THR A 38 1.62 -20.00 -19.20
C THR A 38 2.73 -21.02 -19.47
N ILE A 39 2.59 -21.80 -20.54
CA ILE A 39 3.63 -22.74 -21.00
C ILE A 39 4.79 -21.96 -21.66
N PRO A 40 6.04 -22.08 -21.17
CA PRO A 40 7.19 -21.38 -21.74
C PRO A 40 7.45 -21.75 -23.22
N ALA A 41 8.00 -20.81 -24.00
CA ALA A 41 8.22 -20.99 -25.44
C ALA A 41 9.02 -22.26 -25.79
N LEU A 42 10.10 -22.55 -25.06
CA LEU A 42 10.92 -23.75 -25.26
C LEU A 42 10.13 -25.04 -25.04
N VAL A 43 9.20 -25.06 -24.08
CA VAL A 43 8.35 -26.23 -23.80
C VAL A 43 7.32 -26.39 -24.92
N LYS A 44 6.74 -25.28 -25.41
CA LYS A 44 5.84 -25.29 -26.57
C LYS A 44 6.52 -25.85 -27.82
N GLU A 45 7.77 -25.49 -28.08
CA GLU A 45 8.57 -26.02 -29.20
C GLU A 45 8.81 -27.52 -29.07
N GLN A 46 9.14 -28.01 -27.87
CA GLN A 46 9.34 -29.43 -27.61
C GLN A 46 8.06 -30.24 -27.78
N LEU A 47 6.92 -29.74 -27.27
CA LEU A 47 5.61 -30.38 -27.46
C LEU A 47 5.25 -30.47 -28.95
N LYS A 48 5.43 -29.37 -29.70
CA LYS A 48 5.20 -29.35 -31.15
C LYS A 48 6.11 -30.33 -31.90
N ALA A 49 7.38 -30.45 -31.50
CA ALA A 49 8.30 -31.42 -32.07
C ALA A 49 7.89 -32.89 -31.80
N GLN A 50 7.11 -33.12 -30.74
CA GLN A 50 6.49 -34.42 -30.43
C GLN A 50 5.12 -34.61 -31.10
N GLY A 51 4.66 -33.66 -31.92
CA GLY A 51 3.36 -33.71 -32.58
C GLY A 51 2.17 -33.36 -31.66
N LYS A 52 2.42 -32.71 -30.52
CA LYS A 52 1.40 -32.27 -29.56
C LYS A 52 1.08 -30.79 -29.74
N ASP A 53 -0.19 -30.43 -29.67
CA ASP A 53 -0.62 -29.04 -29.66
C ASP A 53 -0.60 -28.49 -28.21
N PRO A 54 0.23 -27.48 -27.88
CA PRO A 54 0.27 -26.90 -26.54
C PRO A 54 -1.02 -26.20 -26.10
N ALA A 55 -1.98 -25.97 -27.01
CA ALA A 55 -3.29 -25.43 -26.68
C ALA A 55 -4.37 -26.51 -26.44
N ASP A 56 -4.07 -27.78 -26.72
CA ASP A 56 -4.99 -28.90 -26.47
C ASP A 56 -5.11 -29.13 -24.96
N PRO A 57 -6.34 -29.11 -24.38
CA PRO A 57 -6.57 -29.40 -22.97
C PRO A 57 -5.91 -30.69 -22.46
N ALA A 58 -5.86 -31.75 -23.28
CA ALA A 58 -5.22 -33.00 -22.89
C ALA A 58 -3.70 -32.84 -22.74
N VAL A 59 -3.08 -32.04 -23.60
CA VAL A 59 -1.65 -31.72 -23.53
C VAL A 59 -1.36 -30.83 -22.32
N VAL A 60 -2.24 -29.85 -22.04
CA VAL A 60 -2.12 -29.01 -20.84
C VAL A 60 -2.23 -29.85 -19.56
N GLN A 61 -3.14 -30.84 -19.53
CA GLN A 61 -3.24 -31.80 -18.43
C GLN A 61 -1.93 -32.55 -18.23
N GLU A 62 -1.32 -33.08 -19.30
CA GLU A 62 -0.03 -33.78 -19.20
C GLU A 62 1.09 -32.88 -18.63
N VAL A 63 1.09 -31.59 -18.97
CA VAL A 63 2.05 -30.62 -18.39
C VAL A 63 1.84 -30.48 -16.88
N TYR A 64 0.59 -30.30 -16.44
CA TYR A 64 0.26 -30.24 -15.01
C TYR A 64 0.65 -31.53 -14.29
N GLU A 65 0.33 -32.70 -14.84
CA GLU A 65 0.70 -33.98 -14.24
C GLU A 65 2.23 -34.13 -14.11
N GLY A 66 2.99 -33.70 -15.12
CA GLY A 66 4.45 -33.67 -15.08
C GLY A 66 4.98 -32.79 -13.95
N MET A 67 4.42 -31.58 -13.80
CA MET A 67 4.75 -30.65 -12.72
C MET A 67 4.42 -31.23 -11.34
N PHE A 68 3.20 -31.76 -11.16
CA PHE A 68 2.75 -32.30 -9.88
C PHE A 68 3.53 -33.56 -9.47
N ARG A 69 3.82 -34.48 -10.40
CA ARG A 69 4.70 -35.64 -10.14
C ARG A 69 6.08 -35.18 -9.68
N ARG A 70 6.61 -34.10 -10.27
CA ARG A 70 7.93 -33.57 -9.88
C ARG A 70 7.88 -32.96 -8.48
N ILE A 71 6.90 -32.11 -8.20
CA ILE A 71 6.69 -31.49 -6.89
C ILE A 71 6.63 -32.59 -5.81
N ALA A 72 5.71 -33.55 -5.97
CA ALA A 72 5.50 -34.65 -5.04
C ALA A 72 6.77 -35.49 -4.77
N LYS A 73 7.61 -35.71 -5.79
CA LYS A 73 8.87 -36.45 -5.63
C LYS A 73 9.95 -35.66 -4.90
N THR A 74 9.89 -34.34 -4.95
CA THR A 74 11.04 -33.50 -4.60
C THR A 74 10.94 -32.81 -3.27
N HIS A 75 9.74 -32.44 -2.83
CA HIS A 75 9.55 -31.79 -1.55
C HIS A 75 8.13 -32.02 -1.03
N PRO A 76 7.93 -32.00 0.29
CA PRO A 76 6.60 -32.03 0.87
C PRO A 76 5.88 -30.71 0.55
N LEU A 77 4.68 -30.76 -0.02
CA LEU A 77 3.83 -29.60 -0.27
C LEU A 77 2.45 -29.82 0.36
N ASP A 78 1.83 -28.78 0.92
CA ASP A 78 0.48 -28.87 1.48
C ASP A 78 -0.57 -28.38 0.48
N TYR A 79 -0.32 -27.25 -0.20
CA TYR A 79 -1.23 -26.69 -1.20
C TYR A 79 -0.51 -26.28 -2.48
N TYR A 80 -1.16 -26.50 -3.62
CA TYR A 80 -0.81 -25.87 -4.89
C TYR A 80 -1.79 -24.75 -5.21
N TRP A 81 -1.28 -23.55 -5.47
CA TRP A 81 -2.07 -22.35 -5.69
C TRP A 81 -2.30 -22.08 -7.18
N LEU A 82 -3.56 -21.79 -7.51
CA LEU A 82 -3.97 -21.29 -8.81
C LEU A 82 -4.31 -19.81 -8.65
N TRP A 83 -3.40 -18.95 -9.11
CA TRP A 83 -3.57 -17.49 -9.08
C TRP A 83 -4.47 -17.08 -10.23
N THR A 84 -5.61 -16.46 -9.93
CA THR A 84 -6.44 -15.86 -11.00
C THR A 84 -5.67 -14.75 -11.70
N PRO A 85 -6.03 -14.39 -12.94
CA PRO A 85 -5.31 -13.37 -13.66
C PRO A 85 -5.22 -12.04 -12.90
N GLU A 86 -4.03 -11.43 -12.87
CA GLU A 86 -3.81 -10.15 -12.18
C GLU A 86 -4.73 -9.04 -12.68
N GLY A 87 -4.98 -9.00 -13.99
CA GLY A 87 -5.84 -7.99 -14.62
C GLY A 87 -7.25 -7.89 -14.02
N TRP A 88 -7.74 -8.93 -13.34
CA TRP A 88 -9.07 -8.92 -12.71
C TRP A 88 -9.20 -7.89 -11.60
N THR A 89 -8.10 -7.48 -10.97
CA THR A 89 -8.13 -6.48 -9.90
C THR A 89 -8.29 -5.05 -10.41
N TRP A 90 -7.74 -4.74 -11.60
CA TRP A 90 -7.71 -3.38 -12.15
C TRP A 90 -8.69 -3.18 -13.31
N GLY A 91 -8.76 -4.15 -14.23
CA GLY A 91 -9.58 -4.08 -15.45
C GLY A 91 -10.83 -4.96 -15.40
N GLY A 92 -10.98 -5.78 -14.37
CA GLY A 92 -12.03 -6.78 -14.31
C GLY A 92 -11.79 -7.97 -15.22
N ASN A 93 -12.85 -8.72 -15.50
CA ASN A 93 -12.80 -9.92 -16.32
C ASN A 93 -14.01 -10.01 -17.26
N SER A 94 -13.80 -10.54 -18.46
CA SER A 94 -14.88 -10.93 -19.36
C SER A 94 -15.41 -12.34 -19.04
N GLY A 95 -16.58 -12.70 -19.60
CA GLY A 95 -17.13 -14.06 -19.52
C GLY A 95 -16.22 -15.11 -20.15
N ASP A 96 -15.54 -14.78 -21.25
CA ASP A 96 -14.58 -15.66 -21.91
C ASP A 96 -13.35 -15.89 -21.02
N GLN A 97 -12.80 -14.82 -20.42
CA GLN A 97 -11.67 -14.92 -19.50
C GLN A 97 -11.99 -15.78 -18.28
N LEU A 98 -13.20 -15.62 -17.71
CA LEU A 98 -13.68 -16.47 -16.62
C LEU A 98 -13.74 -17.93 -17.06
N THR A 99 -14.34 -18.20 -18.23
CA THR A 99 -14.48 -19.56 -18.77
C THR A 99 -13.11 -20.21 -18.97
N THR A 100 -12.19 -19.52 -19.65
CA THR A 100 -10.83 -20.03 -19.90
C THR A 100 -10.06 -20.28 -18.59
N THR A 101 -10.19 -19.40 -17.60
CA THR A 101 -9.55 -19.58 -16.28
C THR A 101 -10.13 -20.80 -15.56
N MET A 102 -11.45 -20.97 -15.58
CA MET A 102 -12.11 -22.09 -14.90
C MET A 102 -11.87 -23.43 -15.58
N ASP A 103 -11.74 -23.44 -16.91
CA ASP A 103 -11.41 -24.66 -17.65
C ASP A 103 -9.97 -25.11 -17.35
N ASP A 104 -9.01 -24.20 -17.25
CA ASP A 104 -7.64 -24.53 -16.81
C ASP A 104 -7.60 -25.05 -15.37
N VAL A 105 -8.39 -24.47 -14.45
CA VAL A 105 -8.53 -24.97 -13.07
C VAL A 105 -9.09 -26.40 -13.05
N LYS A 106 -10.07 -26.73 -13.89
CA LYS A 106 -10.60 -28.11 -14.02
C LYS A 106 -9.54 -29.07 -14.55
N ILE A 107 -8.73 -28.64 -15.53
CA ILE A 107 -7.61 -29.44 -16.06
C ILE A 107 -6.59 -29.72 -14.95
N ALA A 108 -6.24 -28.71 -14.14
CA ALA A 108 -5.35 -28.89 -13.00
C ALA A 108 -5.94 -29.85 -11.94
N LEU A 109 -7.25 -29.79 -11.67
CA LEU A 109 -7.93 -30.72 -10.77
C LEU A 109 -7.87 -32.17 -11.25
N GLU A 110 -8.11 -32.42 -12.55
CA GLU A 110 -8.02 -33.79 -13.08
C GLU A 110 -6.57 -34.28 -13.09
N ALA A 111 -5.60 -33.43 -13.46
CA ALA A 111 -4.19 -33.75 -13.36
C ALA A 111 -3.78 -34.11 -11.92
N LEU A 112 -4.27 -33.36 -10.92
CA LEU A 112 -3.99 -33.63 -9.51
C LEU A 112 -4.55 -34.99 -9.06
N LYS A 113 -5.76 -35.32 -9.51
CA LYS A 113 -6.41 -36.60 -9.25
C LYS A 113 -5.60 -37.75 -9.87
N GLU A 114 -5.14 -37.61 -11.10
CA GLU A 114 -4.38 -38.68 -11.77
C GLU A 114 -2.99 -38.93 -11.19
N VAL A 115 -2.38 -37.93 -10.57
CA VAL A 115 -1.12 -38.13 -9.85
C VAL A 115 -1.31 -38.63 -8.41
N GLY A 116 -2.54 -38.95 -8.01
CA GLY A 116 -2.86 -39.51 -6.70
C GLY A 116 -3.01 -38.48 -5.58
N ARG A 117 -3.29 -37.21 -5.91
CA ARG A 117 -3.51 -36.09 -4.96
C ARG A 117 -2.43 -35.95 -3.87
N PRO A 118 -1.17 -35.68 -4.24
CA PRO A 118 -0.06 -35.51 -3.29
C PRO A 118 -0.14 -34.26 -2.40
N PHE A 119 -1.04 -33.32 -2.71
CA PHE A 119 -1.32 -32.07 -2.00
C PHE A 119 -2.73 -31.59 -2.37
N GLU A 120 -3.24 -30.55 -1.69
CA GLU A 120 -4.55 -29.93 -2.00
C GLU A 120 -4.42 -28.74 -2.96
N LEU A 121 -5.54 -28.25 -3.51
CA LEU A 121 -5.57 -27.01 -4.29
C LEU A 121 -6.20 -25.87 -3.50
N ALA A 122 -5.72 -24.66 -3.77
CA ALA A 122 -6.42 -23.44 -3.36
C ALA A 122 -6.35 -22.37 -4.45
N THR A 123 -7.34 -21.49 -4.49
CA THR A 123 -7.21 -20.24 -5.24
C THR A 123 -6.41 -19.24 -4.43
N ALA A 124 -5.60 -18.43 -5.10
CA ALA A 124 -4.92 -17.28 -4.53
C ALA A 124 -5.17 -16.08 -5.43
N GLY A 125 -6.40 -15.56 -5.38
CA GLY A 125 -6.84 -14.56 -6.33
C GLY A 125 -6.32 -13.17 -5.97
N TRP A 126 -6.07 -12.36 -7.00
CA TRP A 126 -6.02 -10.91 -6.87
C TRP A 126 -7.37 -10.33 -6.41
N VAL A 127 -8.44 -11.11 -6.58
CA VAL A 127 -9.83 -10.90 -6.14
C VAL A 127 -10.45 -12.27 -5.78
N LEU A 128 -11.49 -12.30 -4.95
CA LEU A 128 -12.14 -13.56 -4.50
C LEU A 128 -12.85 -14.33 -5.62
N GLY A 129 -13.26 -13.61 -6.66
CA GLY A 129 -13.98 -14.15 -7.80
C GLY A 129 -14.15 -13.08 -8.88
N PRO A 130 -14.87 -13.38 -9.98
CA PRO A 130 -15.11 -12.43 -11.06
C PRO A 130 -15.86 -11.18 -10.58
N ASN A 131 -15.80 -10.10 -11.36
CA ASN A 131 -16.40 -8.81 -11.01
C ASN A 131 -17.89 -8.87 -10.73
N ASP A 132 -18.64 -9.60 -11.56
CA ASP A 132 -20.11 -9.66 -11.47
C ASP A 132 -20.59 -10.41 -10.21
N ASP A 133 -19.78 -11.37 -9.72
CA ASP A 133 -20.03 -12.07 -8.46
C ASP A 133 -18.73 -12.56 -7.83
N ARG A 134 -18.26 -11.81 -6.83
CA ARG A 134 -17.06 -12.13 -6.06
C ARG A 134 -17.10 -13.47 -5.33
N ALA A 135 -18.29 -14.03 -5.07
CA ALA A 135 -18.44 -15.34 -4.43
C ALA A 135 -18.65 -16.49 -5.42
N ALA A 136 -18.57 -16.25 -6.74
CA ALA A 136 -18.93 -17.24 -7.75
C ALA A 136 -18.11 -18.54 -7.66
N PHE A 137 -16.84 -18.46 -7.25
CA PHE A 137 -15.98 -19.62 -7.05
C PHE A 137 -16.52 -20.61 -6.02
N ASP A 138 -17.36 -20.16 -5.08
CA ASP A 138 -17.99 -21.07 -4.14
C ASP A 138 -18.91 -22.10 -4.81
N ARG A 139 -19.52 -21.72 -5.94
CA ARG A 139 -20.40 -22.58 -6.74
C ARG A 139 -19.66 -23.28 -7.88
N MET A 140 -18.57 -22.69 -8.36
CA MET A 140 -17.84 -23.19 -9.52
C MET A 140 -16.76 -24.22 -9.18
N LEU A 141 -16.24 -24.23 -7.95
CA LEU A 141 -15.15 -25.12 -7.54
C LEU A 141 -15.65 -26.22 -6.59
N PRO A 142 -15.03 -27.41 -6.60
CA PRO A 142 -15.24 -28.41 -5.55
C PRO A 142 -14.98 -27.82 -4.15
N LYS A 143 -15.70 -28.31 -3.13
CA LYS A 143 -15.66 -27.74 -1.76
C LYS A 143 -14.35 -28.01 -1.04
N GLU A 144 -13.58 -29.00 -1.47
CA GLU A 144 -12.21 -29.24 -1.00
C GLU A 144 -11.22 -28.16 -1.46
N VAL A 145 -11.53 -27.38 -2.50
CA VAL A 145 -10.65 -26.30 -2.96
C VAL A 145 -10.84 -25.09 -2.03
N ALA A 146 -9.81 -24.76 -1.27
CA ALA A 146 -9.80 -23.56 -0.45
C ALA A 146 -9.82 -22.32 -1.35
N VAL A 147 -10.50 -21.26 -0.91
CA VAL A 147 -10.51 -19.99 -1.64
C VAL A 147 -9.79 -18.90 -0.87
N SER A 148 -8.93 -18.16 -1.53
CA SER A 148 -8.26 -17.03 -0.89
C SER A 148 -8.12 -15.86 -1.84
N ALA A 149 -8.03 -14.68 -1.25
CA ALA A 149 -7.90 -13.43 -1.98
C ALA A 149 -7.08 -12.43 -1.19
N ILE A 150 -6.26 -11.68 -1.91
CA ILE A 150 -5.64 -10.47 -1.36
C ILE A 150 -6.65 -9.34 -1.23
N SER A 151 -6.46 -8.49 -0.23
CA SER A 151 -7.21 -7.22 -0.19
C SER A 151 -6.78 -6.35 -1.37
N ARG A 152 -7.72 -5.64 -1.99
CA ARG A 152 -7.44 -4.81 -3.17
C ARG A 152 -6.63 -3.56 -2.82
N GLN A 153 -6.11 -2.91 -3.87
CA GLN A 153 -5.40 -1.63 -3.80
C GLN A 153 -4.25 -1.67 -2.80
N VAL A 154 -3.35 -2.66 -2.87
CA VAL A 154 -2.14 -2.72 -2.03
C VAL A 154 -2.43 -2.58 -0.52
N GLY A 155 -3.53 -3.19 -0.06
CA GLY A 155 -3.93 -3.17 1.36
C GLY A 155 -4.86 -2.04 1.77
N HIS A 156 -5.35 -1.26 0.83
CA HIS A 156 -6.14 -0.07 1.15
C HIS A 156 -7.65 -0.32 1.12
N THR A 157 -8.10 -1.21 0.24
CA THR A 157 -9.46 -1.74 0.31
C THR A 157 -9.56 -2.72 1.49
N PRO A 158 -10.68 -2.75 2.25
CA PRO A 158 -10.94 -3.79 3.25
C PRO A 158 -10.94 -5.20 2.65
N VAL A 159 -10.89 -6.20 3.53
CA VAL A 159 -11.20 -7.60 3.16
C VAL A 159 -12.57 -7.66 2.48
N ASP A 160 -12.65 -8.42 1.38
CA ASP A 160 -13.85 -8.53 0.55
C ASP A 160 -15.03 -9.15 1.33
N GLU A 161 -16.11 -8.40 1.52
CA GLU A 161 -17.32 -8.86 2.22
C GLU A 161 -17.95 -10.10 1.58
N ALA A 162 -17.66 -10.37 0.30
CA ALA A 162 -18.14 -11.55 -0.39
C ALA A 162 -17.63 -12.86 0.23
N PHE A 163 -16.55 -12.83 1.03
CA PHE A 163 -16.16 -13.98 1.85
C PHE A 163 -17.32 -14.48 2.72
N GLY A 164 -18.20 -13.59 3.19
CA GLY A 164 -19.38 -13.94 3.99
C GLY A 164 -20.42 -14.78 3.24
N ARG A 165 -20.40 -14.78 1.90
CA ARG A 165 -21.27 -15.59 1.04
C ARG A 165 -20.66 -16.93 0.62
N VAL A 166 -19.41 -17.20 0.99
CA VAL A 166 -18.72 -18.47 0.70
C VAL A 166 -18.95 -19.45 1.84
N GLU A 167 -19.51 -20.63 1.57
CA GLU A 167 -19.91 -21.58 2.60
C GLU A 167 -19.33 -22.99 2.38
N GLY A 168 -19.01 -23.69 3.48
CA GLY A 168 -18.66 -25.11 3.46
C GLY A 168 -17.28 -25.44 2.86
N ARG A 169 -16.34 -24.48 2.85
CA ARG A 169 -14.95 -24.65 2.43
C ARG A 169 -13.99 -23.82 3.29
N GLU A 170 -12.70 -24.15 3.27
CA GLU A 170 -11.66 -23.27 3.82
C GLU A 170 -11.61 -21.96 3.02
N LYS A 171 -11.51 -20.82 3.73
CA LYS A 171 -11.37 -19.52 3.08
C LYS A 171 -10.41 -18.62 3.85
N TRP A 172 -9.49 -18.00 3.13
CA TRP A 172 -8.38 -17.26 3.72
C TRP A 172 -8.30 -15.83 3.19
N ALA A 173 -8.31 -14.86 4.11
CA ALA A 173 -8.07 -13.48 3.75
C ALA A 173 -6.57 -13.19 3.75
N ILE A 174 -6.10 -12.50 2.71
CA ILE A 174 -4.69 -12.13 2.56
C ILE A 174 -4.53 -10.60 2.65
N PRO A 175 -4.59 -9.99 3.84
CA PRO A 175 -4.35 -8.55 3.98
C PRO A 175 -2.90 -8.20 3.64
N TRP A 176 -2.69 -7.04 3.03
CA TRP A 176 -1.33 -6.53 2.82
C TRP A 176 -0.80 -5.92 4.12
N PHE A 177 0.44 -6.25 4.46
CA PHE A 177 1.16 -5.60 5.55
C PHE A 177 1.85 -4.31 5.12
N GLU A 178 2.05 -4.12 3.83
CA GLU A 178 2.70 -2.94 3.27
C GLU A 178 2.26 -2.70 1.83
N ASP A 179 2.25 -1.45 1.40
CA ASP A 179 2.14 -1.01 0.01
C ASP A 179 3.49 -1.20 -0.68
N ASP A 180 3.50 -1.96 -1.77
CA ASP A 180 4.70 -2.24 -2.56
C ASP A 180 5.19 -1.01 -3.35
N LEU A 181 4.41 0.06 -3.49
CA LEU A 181 4.81 1.37 -4.02
C LEU A 181 5.49 2.27 -2.97
N ALA A 182 5.57 1.85 -1.71
CA ALA A 182 6.12 2.63 -0.59
C ALA A 182 7.15 1.86 0.24
N LEU A 183 7.96 1.00 -0.39
CA LEU A 183 9.00 0.23 0.28
C LEU A 183 10.15 1.10 0.83
N ALA A 184 10.27 2.36 0.38
CA ALA A 184 11.20 3.34 0.95
C ALA A 184 10.73 3.95 2.29
N SER A 185 9.54 3.58 2.79
CA SER A 185 8.99 4.10 4.05
C SER A 185 8.64 2.96 5.03
N PRO A 186 8.79 3.15 6.35
CA PRO A 186 8.14 2.29 7.33
C PRO A 186 6.61 2.39 7.19
N GLN A 187 5.92 1.27 7.38
CA GLN A 187 4.46 1.18 7.23
C GLN A 187 3.86 0.49 8.46
N LEU A 188 3.56 1.31 9.48
CA LEU A 188 2.90 0.85 10.71
C LEU A 188 1.39 0.81 10.47
N TRP A 189 0.83 -0.40 10.37
CA TRP A 189 -0.57 -0.64 10.04
C TRP A 189 -1.24 -1.60 11.03
N VAL A 190 -0.85 -1.58 12.31
CA VAL A 190 -1.38 -2.50 13.32
C VAL A 190 -2.90 -2.37 13.46
N GLY A 191 -3.41 -1.14 13.50
CA GLY A 191 -4.85 -0.90 13.61
C GLY A 191 -5.59 -1.46 12.41
N ARG A 192 -5.05 -1.23 11.21
CA ARG A 192 -5.59 -1.75 9.94
C ARG A 192 -5.56 -3.27 9.90
N THR A 193 -4.44 -3.89 10.27
CA THR A 193 -4.29 -5.35 10.33
C THR A 193 -5.29 -5.97 11.31
N ARG A 194 -5.50 -5.37 12.48
CA ARG A 194 -6.55 -5.79 13.42
C ARG A 194 -7.95 -5.69 12.80
N LYS A 195 -8.24 -4.61 12.08
CA LYS A 195 -9.52 -4.42 11.38
C LYS A 195 -9.72 -5.49 10.30
N ASP A 196 -8.71 -5.77 9.48
CA ASP A 196 -8.79 -6.82 8.44
C ASP A 196 -8.99 -8.20 9.04
N ALA A 197 -8.31 -8.52 10.13
CA ALA A 197 -8.47 -9.79 10.82
C ALA A 197 -9.86 -9.93 11.46
N ALA A 198 -10.42 -8.84 11.99
CA ALA A 198 -11.78 -8.82 12.53
C ALA A 198 -12.84 -8.98 11.45
N ASP A 199 -12.69 -8.30 10.31
CA ASP A 199 -13.59 -8.43 9.16
C ASP A 199 -13.55 -9.84 8.59
N ALA A 200 -12.35 -10.40 8.41
CA ALA A 200 -12.17 -11.77 7.98
C ALA A 200 -12.88 -12.76 8.94
N LEU A 201 -12.76 -12.58 10.26
CA LEU A 201 -13.45 -13.42 11.24
C LEU A 201 -14.97 -13.27 11.12
N ALA A 202 -15.49 -12.05 10.98
CA ALA A 202 -16.92 -11.79 10.81
C ALA A 202 -17.49 -12.39 9.52
N TYR A 203 -16.68 -12.44 8.46
CA TYR A 203 -17.02 -13.10 7.20
C TYR A 203 -16.82 -14.63 7.25
N GLY A 204 -16.39 -15.17 8.39
CA GLY A 204 -16.19 -16.61 8.62
C GLY A 204 -14.91 -17.18 8.01
N CYS A 205 -13.91 -16.34 7.69
CA CYS A 205 -12.62 -16.81 7.21
C CYS A 205 -11.92 -17.66 8.26
N THR A 206 -11.32 -18.76 7.81
CA THR A 206 -10.65 -19.74 8.68
C THR A 206 -9.13 -19.57 8.70
N GLY A 207 -8.60 -18.60 7.94
CA GLY A 207 -7.17 -18.32 7.88
C GLY A 207 -6.87 -16.89 7.47
N LEU A 208 -5.69 -16.45 7.88
CA LEU A 208 -5.15 -15.12 7.67
C LEU A 208 -3.71 -15.26 7.16
N MET A 209 -3.36 -14.52 6.11
CA MET A 209 -2.01 -14.49 5.56
C MET A 209 -1.58 -13.06 5.26
N GLY A 210 -0.47 -12.60 5.81
CA GLY A 210 0.02 -11.24 5.52
C GLY A 210 0.88 -11.21 4.27
N LEU A 211 0.52 -10.40 3.28
CA LEU A 211 1.36 -10.15 2.11
C LEU A 211 2.45 -9.11 2.46
N GLN A 212 3.71 -9.46 2.23
CA GLN A 212 4.89 -8.63 2.55
C GLN A 212 6.11 -8.97 1.69
N TRP A 213 7.03 -8.01 1.63
CA TRP A 213 8.39 -8.10 1.10
C TRP A 213 9.44 -7.94 2.20
N ARG A 214 9.17 -7.12 3.23
CA ARG A 214 10.12 -6.80 4.32
C ARG A 214 9.65 -7.39 5.65
N THR A 215 10.54 -8.09 6.37
CA THR A 215 10.15 -8.77 7.62
C THR A 215 10.32 -7.91 8.87
N ARG A 216 11.53 -7.40 9.14
CA ARG A 216 11.85 -6.74 10.42
C ARG A 216 11.05 -5.46 10.65
N ILE A 217 10.93 -4.61 9.63
CA ILE A 217 10.22 -3.34 9.70
C ILE A 217 8.70 -3.52 9.82
N LEU A 218 8.17 -4.66 9.35
CA LEU A 218 6.76 -5.04 9.47
C LEU A 218 6.47 -5.89 10.71
N GLY A 219 7.45 -6.07 11.60
CA GLY A 219 7.30 -6.82 12.85
C GLY A 219 6.00 -6.49 13.60
N PRO A 220 5.60 -5.21 13.76
CA PRO A 220 4.32 -4.84 14.36
C PRO A 220 3.11 -5.47 13.64
N ASN A 221 3.03 -5.35 12.31
CA ASN A 221 1.89 -5.84 11.52
C ASN A 221 1.84 -7.38 11.55
N ILE A 222 2.99 -8.04 11.45
CA ILE A 222 3.12 -9.50 11.55
C ILE A 222 2.61 -9.99 12.91
N LEU A 223 3.06 -9.37 14.01
CA LEU A 223 2.66 -9.74 15.36
C LEU A 223 1.17 -9.46 15.61
N ALA A 224 0.64 -8.36 15.09
CA ALA A 224 -0.79 -8.04 15.19
C ALA A 224 -1.65 -9.10 14.49
N LEU A 225 -1.27 -9.55 13.28
CA LEU A 225 -1.99 -10.63 12.59
C LEU A 225 -1.86 -11.96 13.32
N ALA A 226 -0.66 -12.27 13.85
CA ALA A 226 -0.42 -13.49 14.61
C ALA A 226 -1.27 -13.55 15.90
N GLN A 227 -1.35 -12.44 16.64
CA GLN A 227 -2.25 -12.32 17.79
C GLN A 227 -3.71 -12.51 17.37
N ALA A 228 -4.13 -11.87 16.26
CA ALA A 228 -5.51 -11.95 15.78
C ALA A 228 -5.92 -13.32 15.25
N GLY A 229 -4.96 -14.11 14.75
CA GLY A 229 -5.16 -15.50 14.38
C GLY A 229 -5.33 -16.43 15.60
N TRP A 230 -4.91 -16.00 16.79
CA TRP A 230 -5.06 -16.77 18.02
C TRP A 230 -6.30 -16.36 18.82
N ASP A 231 -6.44 -15.06 19.11
CA ASP A 231 -7.57 -14.52 19.87
C ASP A 231 -7.79 -13.03 19.57
N GLN A 232 -9.05 -12.65 19.40
CA GLN A 232 -9.46 -11.26 19.17
C GLN A 232 -10.20 -10.65 20.37
N SER A 233 -10.55 -11.45 21.39
CA SER A 233 -11.49 -11.07 22.46
C SER A 233 -11.04 -9.88 23.31
N SER A 234 -9.74 -9.66 23.44
CA SER A 234 -9.16 -8.60 24.28
C SER A 234 -9.15 -7.21 23.63
N TRP A 235 -9.31 -7.12 22.30
CA TRP A 235 -9.16 -5.87 21.55
C TRP A 235 -10.23 -5.65 20.47
N ASN A 236 -10.93 -6.69 20.01
CA ASN A 236 -12.05 -6.57 19.08
C ASN A 236 -13.34 -6.32 19.89
N PRO A 237 -14.03 -5.18 19.68
CA PRO A 237 -15.23 -4.84 20.45
C PRO A 237 -16.43 -5.75 20.15
N THR A 238 -16.46 -6.39 18.98
CA THR A 238 -17.57 -7.22 18.51
C THR A 238 -17.05 -8.49 17.83
N PRO A 239 -16.43 -9.45 18.55
CA PRO A 239 -15.87 -10.65 17.93
C PRO A 239 -16.92 -11.45 17.15
N GLY A 240 -16.64 -11.71 15.87
CA GLY A 240 -17.55 -12.42 14.96
C GLY A 240 -18.56 -11.53 14.23
N GLU A 241 -18.60 -10.23 14.53
CA GLU A 241 -19.36 -9.22 13.78
C GLU A 241 -18.39 -8.19 13.21
N VAL A 242 -18.80 -7.46 12.16
CA VAL A 242 -17.97 -6.43 11.53
C VAL A 242 -17.86 -5.24 12.49
N PRO A 243 -16.69 -4.96 13.11
CA PRO A 243 -16.57 -3.87 14.05
C PRO A 243 -16.55 -2.52 13.32
N GLU A 244 -17.07 -1.48 13.95
CA GLU A 244 -16.85 -0.11 13.49
C GLU A 244 -15.36 0.25 13.56
N SER A 245 -14.87 1.01 12.57
CA SER A 245 -13.49 1.47 12.60
C SER A 245 -13.30 2.51 13.69
N VAL A 246 -12.33 2.27 14.56
CA VAL A 246 -11.92 3.22 15.61
C VAL A 246 -10.63 3.86 15.18
N PHE A 247 -10.73 5.02 14.53
CA PHE A 247 -9.61 5.96 14.53
C PHE A 247 -9.79 6.84 15.74
N PRO A 248 -8.82 6.94 16.67
CA PRO A 248 -8.77 8.12 17.50
C PRO A 248 -8.61 9.28 16.51
N GLU A 249 -9.64 10.11 16.30
CA GLU A 249 -9.55 11.23 15.37
C GLU A 249 -8.25 11.97 15.71
N ALA A 250 -7.36 12.18 14.71
CA ALA A 250 -6.34 13.19 14.88
C ALA A 250 -7.05 14.48 15.33
N PRO A 251 -6.42 15.33 16.17
CA PRO A 251 -7.04 16.58 16.58
C PRO A 251 -7.62 17.26 15.34
N LEU A 252 -8.93 17.54 15.34
CA LEU A 252 -9.59 18.09 14.16
C LEU A 252 -8.87 19.39 13.77
N THR A 253 -8.30 19.41 12.57
CA THR A 253 -7.71 20.60 11.97
C THR A 253 -8.71 21.18 10.97
N PRO A 254 -8.97 22.50 10.99
CA PRO A 254 -9.83 23.12 9.99
C PRO A 254 -9.22 22.98 8.59
N GLY A 255 -10.05 22.64 7.60
CA GLY A 255 -9.64 22.53 6.19
C GLY A 255 -9.80 21.11 5.61
N PRO A 256 -9.17 20.86 4.45
CA PRO A 256 -9.25 19.58 3.77
C PRO A 256 -8.51 18.47 4.52
N LEU A 257 -9.03 17.25 4.42
CA LEU A 257 -8.42 16.04 4.94
C LEU A 257 -7.72 15.28 3.80
N GLY A 258 -6.45 15.61 3.57
CA GLY A 258 -5.64 15.03 2.51
C GLY A 258 -6.00 15.57 1.12
N GLY A 259 -5.69 14.77 0.10
CA GLY A 259 -5.95 15.08 -1.31
C GLY A 259 -4.91 15.94 -2.00
N ILE A 260 -4.86 15.79 -3.31
CA ILE A 260 -4.04 16.58 -4.23
C ILE A 260 -4.90 17.62 -4.92
N VAL A 261 -4.28 18.73 -5.27
CA VAL A 261 -4.91 19.78 -6.06
C VAL A 261 -4.78 19.43 -7.53
N VAL A 262 -5.90 19.45 -8.24
CA VAL A 262 -5.93 19.29 -9.70
C VAL A 262 -6.66 20.48 -10.30
N ASP A 263 -6.07 21.05 -11.34
CA ASP A 263 -6.64 22.16 -12.11
C ASP A 263 -6.63 21.79 -13.59
N TYR A 264 -7.80 21.86 -14.23
CA TYR A 264 -8.04 21.47 -15.62
C TYR A 264 -8.60 22.66 -16.41
N VAL A 265 -7.87 23.78 -16.35
CA VAL A 265 -8.16 24.98 -17.12
C VAL A 265 -8.34 24.66 -18.61
N GLY A 266 -9.42 25.17 -19.21
CA GLY A 266 -9.66 25.13 -20.65
C GLY A 266 -10.70 24.11 -21.11
N HIS A 267 -11.27 23.32 -20.19
CA HIS A 267 -12.42 22.47 -20.47
C HIS A 267 -13.73 23.23 -20.23
N GLU A 268 -14.64 23.23 -21.20
CA GLU A 268 -16.00 23.78 -21.03
C GLU A 268 -16.77 22.90 -20.03
N ILE A 269 -17.41 23.52 -19.03
CA ILE A 269 -18.20 22.80 -18.03
C ILE A 269 -19.68 23.00 -18.31
N SER A 270 -20.36 21.94 -18.72
CA SER A 270 -21.80 21.99 -18.95
C SER A 270 -22.59 22.12 -17.65
N GLY A 271 -23.76 22.75 -17.71
CA GLY A 271 -24.67 22.89 -16.55
C GLY A 271 -24.31 24.00 -15.56
N THR A 272 -23.36 24.87 -15.89
CA THR A 272 -22.97 26.05 -15.10
C THR A 272 -22.63 27.23 -16.01
N ASP A 273 -22.73 28.45 -15.50
CA ASP A 273 -22.16 29.67 -16.12
C ASP A 273 -20.79 30.03 -15.51
N ASP A 274 -20.35 29.28 -14.49
CA ASP A 274 -19.10 29.46 -13.76
C ASP A 274 -18.19 28.23 -13.94
N ASP A 275 -17.67 28.06 -15.15
CA ASP A 275 -16.77 26.95 -15.49
C ASP A 275 -15.56 26.91 -14.57
N ARG A 276 -15.00 28.09 -14.22
CA ARG A 276 -13.75 28.16 -13.48
C ARG A 276 -13.86 27.51 -12.10
N LEU A 277 -15.01 27.64 -11.44
CA LEU A 277 -15.25 27.01 -10.14
C LEU A 277 -15.25 25.48 -10.22
N TYR A 278 -15.73 24.91 -11.32
CA TYR A 278 -15.75 23.47 -11.55
C TYR A 278 -14.49 22.97 -12.26
N GLN A 279 -13.59 23.86 -12.72
CA GLN A 279 -12.30 23.54 -13.34
C GLN A 279 -11.18 23.23 -12.33
N SER A 280 -11.36 23.61 -11.06
CA SER A 280 -10.50 23.18 -9.97
C SER A 280 -11.20 22.15 -9.10
N CYS A 281 -10.46 21.13 -8.67
CA CYS A 281 -10.96 20.23 -7.65
C CYS A 281 -9.85 19.79 -6.71
N ARG A 282 -10.27 19.37 -5.51
CA ARG A 282 -9.44 18.55 -4.66
C ARG A 282 -9.77 17.09 -4.94
N TYR A 283 -8.73 16.33 -5.26
CA TYR A 283 -8.78 14.94 -5.65
C TYR A 283 -8.15 14.06 -4.57
N ASP A 284 -8.53 12.79 -4.44
CA ASP A 284 -8.00 11.85 -3.43
C ASP A 284 -8.14 12.37 -1.98
N LEU A 285 -9.27 13.01 -1.69
CA LEU A 285 -9.54 13.57 -0.36
C LEU A 285 -10.40 12.65 0.50
N ARG A 286 -10.23 12.75 1.83
CA ARG A 286 -11.11 12.09 2.81
C ARG A 286 -12.31 12.94 3.21
N GLY A 287 -12.35 14.20 2.79
CA GLY A 287 -13.39 15.18 3.12
C GLY A 287 -12.81 16.46 3.73
N TYR A 288 -13.62 17.16 4.52
CA TYR A 288 -13.27 18.45 5.12
C TYR A 288 -13.74 18.52 6.57
N SER A 289 -13.04 19.29 7.40
CA SER A 289 -13.50 19.65 8.73
C SER A 289 -13.54 21.17 8.88
N PHE A 290 -14.67 21.71 9.33
CA PHE A 290 -14.86 23.14 9.50
C PHE A 290 -15.14 23.44 10.96
N LYS A 291 -14.34 24.33 11.55
CA LYS A 291 -14.64 24.87 12.87
C LYS A 291 -15.74 25.92 12.74
N LEU A 292 -16.92 25.60 13.23
CA LEU A 292 -18.13 26.41 13.11
C LEU A 292 -18.81 26.56 14.49
N PRO A 293 -19.49 27.67 14.78
CA PRO A 293 -20.38 27.75 15.93
C PRO A 293 -21.43 26.63 15.90
N GLU A 294 -21.91 26.22 17.08
CA GLU A 294 -23.05 25.31 17.17
C GLU A 294 -24.29 25.92 16.51
N GLY A 295 -25.03 25.12 15.75
CA GLY A 295 -26.16 25.60 14.98
C GLY A 295 -26.51 24.69 13.81
N LYS A 296 -27.52 25.10 13.06
CA LYS A 296 -27.97 24.42 11.84
C LYS A 296 -27.47 25.15 10.60
N TYR A 297 -26.94 24.39 9.67
CA TYR A 297 -26.36 24.90 8.43
C TYR A 297 -27.04 24.27 7.22
N ARG A 298 -27.14 25.06 6.14
CA ARG A 298 -27.34 24.58 4.78
C ARG A 298 -25.96 24.34 4.16
N VAL A 299 -25.74 23.15 3.63
CA VAL A 299 -24.47 22.75 3.03
C VAL A 299 -24.70 22.34 1.58
N THR A 300 -24.04 23.02 0.64
CA THR A 300 -24.03 22.64 -0.77
C THR A 300 -22.66 22.06 -1.13
N LEU A 301 -22.66 20.86 -1.68
CA LEU A 301 -21.49 20.16 -2.21
C LEU A 301 -21.54 20.22 -3.73
N LYS A 302 -20.46 20.68 -4.35
CA LYS A 302 -20.35 20.90 -5.80
C LYS A 302 -19.31 19.97 -6.41
N PHE A 303 -19.67 19.27 -7.46
CA PHE A 303 -18.89 18.21 -8.10
C PHE A 303 -18.81 18.40 -9.62
N CYS A 304 -17.74 17.85 -10.21
CA CYS A 304 -17.56 17.66 -11.64
C CYS A 304 -16.69 16.41 -11.83
N GLU A 305 -16.99 15.57 -12.83
CA GLU A 305 -16.13 14.44 -13.21
C GLU A 305 -15.05 14.93 -14.20
N PRO A 306 -13.76 14.95 -13.79
CA PRO A 306 -12.71 15.51 -14.64
C PRO A 306 -11.97 14.46 -15.49
N ASP A 307 -12.18 13.16 -15.30
CA ASP A 307 -11.26 12.14 -15.84
C ASP A 307 -11.98 10.97 -16.54
N PHE A 308 -12.94 10.35 -15.85
CA PHE A 308 -13.58 9.14 -16.37
C PHE A 308 -14.68 9.47 -17.37
N GLY A 309 -14.65 8.77 -18.51
CA GLY A 309 -15.67 8.84 -19.57
C GLY A 309 -16.70 7.71 -19.51
N GLU A 310 -16.79 6.98 -18.39
CA GLU A 310 -17.71 5.85 -18.21
C GLU A 310 -18.15 5.69 -16.76
N ALA A 311 -19.36 5.16 -16.55
CA ALA A 311 -19.93 4.92 -15.22
C ALA A 311 -19.25 3.73 -14.51
N GLY A 312 -19.34 3.71 -13.18
CA GLY A 312 -18.80 2.68 -12.31
C GLY A 312 -17.31 2.83 -11.99
N LYS A 313 -16.63 3.85 -12.54
CA LYS A 313 -15.19 4.05 -12.33
C LYS A 313 -14.89 4.84 -11.08
N ARG A 314 -15.64 5.92 -10.81
CA ARG A 314 -15.47 6.76 -9.61
C ARG A 314 -16.71 6.70 -8.74
N VAL A 315 -16.76 5.66 -7.91
CA VAL A 315 -17.86 5.44 -6.96
C VAL A 315 -17.40 5.74 -5.53
N CYS A 316 -18.15 6.55 -4.79
CA CYS A 316 -17.92 6.86 -3.37
C CYS A 316 -19.20 7.01 -2.56
N ASP A 317 -19.10 7.03 -1.24
CA ASP A 317 -20.15 7.45 -0.32
C ASP A 317 -19.76 8.81 0.27
N VAL A 318 -20.72 9.72 0.40
CA VAL A 318 -20.53 11.01 1.06
C VAL A 318 -21.27 10.99 2.38
N LYS A 319 -20.58 11.33 3.47
CA LYS A 319 -21.14 11.44 4.81
C LYS A 319 -21.01 12.87 5.33
N LEU A 320 -22.08 13.37 5.92
CA LEU A 320 -22.14 14.68 6.55
C LEU A 320 -22.57 14.51 8.01
N GLN A 321 -21.76 15.00 8.96
CA GLN A 321 -21.94 14.77 10.40
C GLN A 321 -22.11 13.28 10.76
N GLY A 322 -21.36 12.41 10.09
CA GLY A 322 -21.39 10.95 10.29
C GLY A 322 -22.53 10.22 9.57
N LYS A 323 -23.57 10.93 9.11
CA LYS A 323 -24.69 10.36 8.35
C LYS A 323 -24.34 10.25 6.87
N THR A 324 -24.55 9.09 6.26
CA THR A 324 -24.44 8.93 4.79
C THR A 324 -25.54 9.74 4.11
N VAL A 325 -25.13 10.69 3.26
CA VAL A 325 -26.00 11.58 2.48
C VAL A 325 -25.99 11.25 0.99
N LEU A 326 -24.94 10.60 0.48
CA LEU A 326 -24.89 9.96 -0.83
C LEU A 326 -24.27 8.57 -0.67
N GLU A 327 -24.88 7.54 -1.23
CA GLU A 327 -24.40 6.16 -1.20
C GLU A 327 -24.17 5.66 -2.64
N LYS A 328 -23.04 5.00 -2.90
CA LYS A 328 -22.61 4.55 -4.23
C LYS A 328 -22.68 5.68 -5.29
N PHE A 329 -22.34 6.88 -4.85
CA PHE A 329 -22.34 8.09 -5.65
C PHE A 329 -21.31 8.04 -6.77
N ASP A 330 -21.76 8.27 -7.98
CA ASP A 330 -20.97 8.30 -9.22
C ASP A 330 -21.35 9.55 -10.02
N ILE A 331 -20.41 10.50 -10.13
CA ILE A 331 -20.65 11.78 -10.81
C ILE A 331 -20.91 11.56 -12.30
N PHE A 332 -20.18 10.64 -12.94
CA PHE A 332 -20.35 10.34 -14.36
C PHE A 332 -21.73 9.73 -14.63
N ALA A 333 -22.18 8.83 -13.76
CA ALA A 333 -23.51 8.21 -13.91
C ALA A 333 -24.66 9.24 -13.82
N GLU A 334 -24.47 10.32 -13.06
CA GLU A 334 -25.48 11.37 -12.85
C GLU A 334 -25.48 12.42 -13.97
N VAL A 335 -24.31 12.95 -14.33
CA VAL A 335 -24.21 14.11 -15.26
C VAL A 335 -23.21 13.93 -16.41
N GLY A 336 -22.44 12.84 -16.43
CA GLY A 336 -21.36 12.63 -17.38
C GLY A 336 -20.06 13.37 -17.04
N GLN A 337 -19.12 13.39 -17.98
CA GLN A 337 -17.84 14.09 -17.84
C GLN A 337 -18.01 15.59 -18.14
N TRP A 338 -17.25 16.45 -17.45
CA TRP A 338 -17.26 17.91 -17.67
C TRP A 338 -18.65 18.56 -17.49
N ALA A 339 -19.37 18.14 -16.45
CA ALA A 339 -20.68 18.66 -16.11
C ALA A 339 -20.75 19.02 -14.61
N ALA A 340 -21.35 20.17 -14.31
CA ALA A 340 -21.58 20.64 -12.96
C ALA A 340 -22.70 19.86 -12.27
N LEU A 341 -22.45 19.40 -11.05
CA LEU A 341 -23.42 18.67 -10.23
C LEU A 341 -23.40 19.17 -8.78
N ASP A 342 -24.57 19.55 -8.28
CA ASP A 342 -24.72 20.13 -6.94
C ASP A 342 -25.71 19.33 -6.10
N TYR A 343 -25.34 19.07 -4.85
CA TYR A 343 -26.26 18.55 -3.83
C TYR A 343 -26.32 19.51 -2.65
N THR A 344 -27.53 19.89 -2.24
CA THR A 344 -27.76 20.76 -1.10
C THR A 344 -28.47 20.01 0.02
N TYR A 345 -27.94 20.14 1.24
CA TYR A 345 -28.46 19.54 2.45
C TYR A 345 -28.83 20.63 3.44
N ASP A 346 -30.11 20.69 3.78
CA ASP A 346 -30.64 21.57 4.82
C ASP A 346 -30.50 20.94 6.22
N ASP A 347 -30.58 21.79 7.26
CA ASP A 347 -30.65 21.38 8.66
C ASP A 347 -29.48 20.52 9.16
N VAL A 348 -28.27 20.75 8.65
CA VAL A 348 -27.05 20.06 9.10
C VAL A 348 -26.64 20.59 10.47
N GLU A 349 -26.79 19.77 11.51
CA GLU A 349 -26.57 20.17 12.89
C GLU A 349 -25.11 20.02 13.32
N VAL A 350 -24.53 21.12 13.82
CA VAL A 350 -23.20 21.17 14.44
C VAL A 350 -23.38 21.30 15.94
N THR A 351 -22.90 20.31 16.70
CA THR A 351 -23.07 20.23 18.17
C THR A 351 -21.75 20.24 18.95
N ASP A 352 -20.62 19.96 18.30
CA ASP A 352 -19.30 19.86 18.91
C ASP A 352 -18.35 20.96 18.42
N GLY A 353 -18.88 21.99 17.77
CA GLY A 353 -18.12 23.07 17.14
C GLY A 353 -17.45 22.67 15.81
N TRP A 354 -17.78 21.50 15.27
CA TRP A 354 -17.22 20.99 14.02
C TRP A 354 -18.28 20.51 13.04
N LEU A 355 -18.19 21.00 11.80
CA LEU A 355 -18.87 20.39 10.66
C LEU A 355 -17.92 19.44 9.96
N LYS A 356 -18.28 18.16 9.93
CA LYS A 356 -17.47 17.05 9.42
C LYS A 356 -18.08 16.55 8.11
N LEU A 357 -17.39 16.81 7.01
CA LEU A 357 -17.62 16.15 5.73
C LEU A 357 -16.63 14.99 5.61
N ARG A 358 -17.12 13.80 5.29
CA ARG A 358 -16.30 12.62 5.00
C ARG A 358 -16.69 12.05 3.65
N ILE A 359 -15.70 11.69 2.84
CA ILE A 359 -15.90 11.01 1.56
C ILE A 359 -15.19 9.66 1.65
N VAL A 360 -15.94 8.60 1.36
CA VAL A 360 -15.52 7.21 1.50
C VAL A 360 -15.56 6.60 0.10
N TYR A 361 -14.42 6.39 -0.55
CA TYR A 361 -14.49 5.76 -1.87
C TYR A 361 -14.90 4.29 -1.82
N ARG A 362 -15.31 3.77 -2.98
CA ARG A 362 -15.52 2.35 -3.24
C ARG A 362 -14.64 1.82 -4.38
N GLU A 363 -14.60 2.51 -5.52
CA GLU A 363 -13.84 2.02 -6.70
C GLU A 363 -12.64 2.89 -7.11
N SER A 364 -12.71 4.23 -6.99
CA SER A 364 -11.60 5.13 -7.34
C SER A 364 -11.58 6.40 -6.47
N LEU A 365 -10.56 7.23 -6.66
CA LEU A 365 -10.24 8.41 -5.86
C LEU A 365 -11.38 9.44 -5.93
N PRO A 366 -11.91 9.95 -4.80
CA PRO A 366 -12.99 10.93 -4.83
C PRO A 366 -12.49 12.32 -5.23
N CYS A 367 -13.39 13.15 -5.78
CA CYS A 367 -13.13 14.56 -6.07
C CYS A 367 -14.27 15.45 -5.57
N ILE A 368 -13.97 16.72 -5.31
CA ILE A 368 -14.97 17.78 -5.04
C ILE A 368 -14.43 19.13 -5.52
N SER A 369 -15.30 19.93 -6.13
CA SER A 369 -14.94 21.21 -6.76
C SER A 369 -15.18 22.41 -5.84
N ALA A 370 -16.28 22.41 -5.09
CA ALA A 370 -16.55 23.48 -4.13
C ALA A 370 -17.50 23.07 -3.00
N ILE A 371 -17.45 23.82 -1.90
CA ILE A 371 -18.32 23.64 -0.74
C ILE A 371 -18.89 25.01 -0.35
N VAL A 372 -20.19 25.09 -0.14
CA VAL A 372 -20.88 26.27 0.38
C VAL A 372 -21.56 25.90 1.69
N ILE A 373 -21.32 26.69 2.75
CA ILE A 373 -21.89 26.50 4.08
C ILE A 373 -22.58 27.81 4.46
N GLU A 374 -23.88 27.74 4.71
CA GLU A 374 -24.72 28.88 5.07
C GLU A 374 -25.39 28.61 6.41
N GLY A 375 -25.23 29.51 7.36
CA GLY A 375 -25.83 29.39 8.70
C GLY A 375 -26.02 30.74 9.37
N PRO A 376 -26.46 30.75 10.64
CA PRO A 376 -26.81 31.98 11.35
C PRO A 376 -25.63 32.96 11.43
N GLY A 377 -25.63 34.00 10.59
CA GLY A 377 -24.59 35.02 10.55
C GLY A 377 -23.26 34.58 9.94
N LEU A 378 -23.22 33.44 9.25
CA LEU A 378 -22.01 32.92 8.60
C LEU A 378 -22.34 32.33 7.22
N THR A 379 -21.64 32.83 6.20
CA THR A 379 -21.55 32.18 4.89
C THR A 379 -20.08 31.91 4.62
N ARG A 380 -19.75 30.65 4.34
CA ARG A 380 -18.39 30.23 4.00
C ARG A 380 -18.43 29.44 2.70
N LYS A 381 -17.62 29.85 1.73
CA LYS A 381 -17.57 29.27 0.39
C LYS A 381 -16.14 28.88 0.08
N ILE A 382 -15.88 27.61 -0.22
CA ILE A 382 -14.53 27.07 -0.45
C ILE A 382 -14.39 26.67 -1.90
N ASN A 383 -13.39 27.22 -2.60
CA ASN A 383 -13.00 26.74 -3.92
C ASN A 383 -12.06 25.53 -3.74
N CYS A 384 -12.58 24.30 -3.74
CA CYS A 384 -11.83 23.11 -3.36
C CYS A 384 -10.69 22.84 -4.35
N GLY A 385 -9.46 22.75 -3.85
CA GLY A 385 -8.24 22.68 -4.65
C GLY A 385 -7.87 23.96 -5.40
N GLY A 386 -8.74 24.96 -5.47
CA GLY A 386 -8.48 26.19 -6.20
C GLY A 386 -7.96 27.35 -5.33
N PRO A 387 -7.36 28.38 -5.96
CA PRO A 387 -7.09 29.64 -5.28
C PRO A 387 -8.41 30.36 -4.91
N ALA A 388 -8.30 31.43 -4.13
CA ALA A 388 -9.44 32.30 -3.87
C ALA A 388 -10.02 32.79 -5.21
N TYR A 389 -11.33 32.64 -5.38
CA TYR A 389 -12.01 32.89 -6.64
C TYR A 389 -13.40 33.49 -6.38
N GLN A 390 -13.63 34.68 -6.91
CA GLN A 390 -14.82 35.48 -6.60
C GLN A 390 -15.05 35.60 -5.07
N ASP A 391 -16.19 35.17 -4.56
CA ASP A 391 -16.52 35.13 -3.13
C ASP A 391 -16.20 33.79 -2.45
N TYR A 392 -15.51 32.89 -3.14
CA TYR A 392 -14.95 31.66 -2.58
C TYR A 392 -13.55 31.91 -2.02
N GLU A 393 -13.33 31.49 -0.78
CA GLU A 393 -12.01 31.44 -0.17
C GLU A 393 -11.15 30.37 -0.85
N ALA A 394 -9.84 30.63 -0.88
CA ALA A 394 -8.87 29.64 -1.33
C ALA A 394 -9.00 28.38 -0.47
N ASP A 395 -8.87 27.22 -1.08
CA ASP A 395 -8.72 25.99 -0.30
C ASP A 395 -7.49 26.12 0.61
N GLY A 396 -7.67 25.77 1.89
CA GLY A 396 -6.59 25.91 2.86
C GLY A 396 -5.38 25.08 2.45
N SER A 397 -4.17 25.51 2.86
CA SER A 397 -3.00 24.64 2.87
C SER A 397 -3.17 23.59 3.97
N GLY A 398 -4.20 22.73 3.85
CA GLY A 398 -4.19 21.46 4.57
C GLY A 398 -2.83 20.85 4.27
N THR A 399 -2.15 20.40 5.32
CA THR A 399 -0.90 19.65 5.17
C THR A 399 -1.13 18.70 4.01
N ALA A 400 -0.32 18.82 2.95
CA ALA A 400 -0.26 17.81 1.93
C ALA A 400 0.28 16.57 2.64
N THR A 401 -0.56 15.91 3.43
CA THR A 401 -0.34 14.54 3.78
C THR A 401 -0.24 13.90 2.40
N PRO A 402 0.95 13.42 2.01
CA PRO A 402 1.05 12.70 0.76
C PRO A 402 -0.02 11.60 0.81
N PRO A 403 -0.63 11.24 -0.32
CA PRO A 403 -1.77 10.34 -0.35
C PRO A 403 -1.42 9.06 0.43
N THR A 404 -1.96 8.95 1.64
CA THR A 404 -1.82 7.76 2.49
C THR A 404 -3.12 6.97 2.55
N THR A 405 -4.08 7.33 1.72
CA THR A 405 -5.38 6.66 1.73
C THR A 405 -5.99 6.66 0.35
N MET A 406 -5.57 5.66 -0.41
CA MET A 406 -6.60 4.75 -0.83
C MET A 406 -7.33 4.27 0.50
N GLY A 407 -8.31 4.97 1.07
CA GLY A 407 -9.35 4.38 1.92
C GLY A 407 -9.98 5.38 2.88
N PRO A 408 -11.22 5.19 3.37
CA PRO A 408 -11.51 5.74 4.68
C PRO A 408 -10.42 5.25 5.64
N PRO A 409 -9.98 6.05 6.63
CA PRO A 409 -9.18 5.53 7.71
C PRO A 409 -9.89 4.28 8.26
N ARG A 410 -9.27 3.10 8.12
CA ARG A 410 -9.77 1.80 8.59
C ARG A 410 -8.80 1.13 9.57
N GLY A 411 -9.27 0.78 10.76
CA GLY A 411 -8.40 0.43 11.87
C GLY A 411 -9.15 0.29 13.19
N LEU A 412 -8.59 -0.50 14.10
CA LEU A 412 -9.06 -0.67 15.48
C LEU A 412 -8.04 -0.11 16.47
N ALA A 413 -8.40 -0.04 17.74
CA ALA A 413 -7.51 0.42 18.80
C ALA A 413 -6.19 -0.38 18.83
N VAL A 414 -5.08 0.30 19.09
CA VAL A 414 -3.72 -0.27 19.05
C VAL A 414 -2.91 -0.02 20.32
N ARG A 415 -3.46 0.71 21.30
CA ARG A 415 -2.69 1.19 22.46
C ARG A 415 -2.21 0.05 23.34
N ASP A 416 -3.02 -0.98 23.51
CA ASP A 416 -2.73 -2.23 24.19
C ASP A 416 -1.61 -3.01 23.47
N PHE A 417 -1.70 -3.11 22.14
CA PHE A 417 -0.66 -3.76 21.33
C PHE A 417 0.69 -3.09 21.52
N TYR A 418 0.74 -1.77 21.35
CA TYR A 418 2.00 -1.05 21.47
C TYR A 418 2.51 -1.01 22.91
N ALA A 419 1.64 -1.08 23.93
CA ALA A 419 2.06 -1.23 25.32
C ALA A 419 2.90 -2.51 25.50
N ASP A 420 2.37 -3.64 25.06
CA ASP A 420 3.03 -4.95 25.15
C ASP A 420 4.29 -4.99 24.26
N TRP A 421 4.17 -4.54 23.02
CA TRP A 421 5.24 -4.58 22.04
C TRP A 421 6.44 -3.71 22.45
N THR A 422 6.21 -2.47 22.90
CA THR A 422 7.31 -1.60 23.36
C THR A 422 7.91 -2.07 24.68
N LEU A 423 7.11 -2.65 25.58
CA LEU A 423 7.62 -3.28 26.80
C LEU A 423 8.59 -4.41 26.46
N ALA A 424 8.23 -5.27 25.52
CA ALA A 424 9.06 -6.38 25.07
C ALA A 424 10.32 -5.94 24.31
N LEU A 425 10.22 -4.90 23.46
CA LEU A 425 11.35 -4.46 22.65
C LEU A 425 12.29 -3.48 23.36
N PHE A 426 11.75 -2.50 24.10
CA PHE A 426 12.49 -1.34 24.61
C PHE A 426 12.66 -1.37 26.14
N GLY A 427 11.91 -2.21 26.83
CA GLY A 427 11.97 -2.35 28.28
C GLY A 427 11.00 -1.41 29.02
N PRO A 428 10.77 -1.69 30.32
CA PRO A 428 9.74 -1.03 31.12
C PRO A 428 9.97 0.47 31.33
N GLU A 429 11.22 0.95 31.27
CA GLU A 429 11.58 2.34 31.55
C GLU A 429 11.01 3.33 30.53
N VAL A 430 10.74 2.88 29.31
CA VAL A 430 10.25 3.72 28.20
C VAL A 430 8.98 3.19 27.55
N ALA A 431 8.48 2.02 27.95
CA ALA A 431 7.36 1.34 27.30
C ALA A 431 6.12 2.25 27.19
N GLU A 432 5.70 2.91 28.27
CA GLU A 432 4.50 3.74 28.27
C GLU A 432 4.62 4.96 27.32
N GLU A 433 5.73 5.67 27.39
CA GLU A 433 6.02 6.86 26.57
C GLU A 433 6.12 6.50 25.09
N THR A 434 6.89 5.44 24.78
CA THR A 434 7.07 4.97 23.39
C THR A 434 5.80 4.35 22.83
N ALA A 435 5.00 3.62 23.61
CA ALA A 435 3.74 3.07 23.16
C ALA A 435 2.74 4.16 22.78
N ALA A 436 2.70 5.28 23.52
CA ALA A 436 1.90 6.44 23.16
C ALA A 436 2.35 7.04 21.81
N ILE A 437 3.66 7.16 21.58
CA ILE A 437 4.22 7.64 20.30
C ILE A 437 3.82 6.70 19.15
N PHE A 438 4.10 5.41 19.26
CA PHE A 438 3.81 4.42 18.21
C PHE A 438 2.30 4.30 17.92
N SER A 439 1.46 4.35 18.95
CA SER A 439 -0.01 4.35 18.77
C SER A 439 -0.51 5.59 18.03
N ARG A 440 0.15 6.74 18.24
CA ARG A 440 -0.23 8.00 17.59
C ARG A 440 0.15 8.01 16.11
N ILE A 441 1.27 7.39 15.74
CA ILE A 441 1.80 7.37 14.36
C ILE A 441 1.32 6.17 13.53
N ASP A 442 0.74 5.13 14.14
CA ASP A 442 0.15 3.99 13.40
C ASP A 442 -0.91 4.45 12.40
N GLY A 443 -0.77 4.02 11.15
CA GLY A 443 -1.59 4.44 10.02
C GLY A 443 -1.44 5.91 9.61
N ARG A 444 -0.46 6.64 10.18
CA ARG A 444 -0.29 8.10 10.02
C ARG A 444 1.13 8.55 9.71
N LEU A 445 2.04 7.61 9.46
CA LEU A 445 3.41 7.96 9.07
C LEU A 445 3.39 8.75 7.75
N PRO A 446 4.19 9.83 7.64
CA PRO A 446 4.41 10.50 6.37
C PRO A 446 4.94 9.50 5.33
N ARG A 447 4.53 9.66 4.07
CA ARG A 447 4.92 8.75 2.98
C ARG A 447 6.01 9.39 2.15
N ALA A 448 7.18 8.75 2.11
CA ALA A 448 8.26 9.15 1.22
C ALA A 448 8.08 8.50 -0.17
N GLY A 449 7.19 9.05 -1.01
CA GLY A 449 7.10 8.73 -2.46
C GLY A 449 5.88 7.90 -2.92
N GLY A 450 5.61 7.87 -4.23
CA GLY A 450 4.44 7.14 -4.78
C GLY A 450 4.03 7.33 -6.25
N HIS A 451 4.93 7.33 -7.26
CA HIS A 451 4.46 7.57 -8.64
C HIS A 451 5.06 6.70 -9.78
N ALA A 452 5.75 5.58 -9.53
CA ALA A 452 6.07 4.60 -10.61
C ALA A 452 6.85 3.37 -10.12
N CYS A 453 7.48 3.44 -8.96
CA CYS A 453 8.46 2.45 -8.52
C CYS A 453 8.35 2.21 -7.00
N PRO A 454 8.52 0.96 -6.53
CA PRO A 454 8.51 0.58 -5.11
C PRO A 454 9.33 1.45 -4.16
N CYS A 455 10.43 2.02 -4.67
CA CYS A 455 11.36 2.85 -3.90
C CYS A 455 11.44 4.29 -4.44
N GLY A 456 10.46 4.68 -5.27
CA GLY A 456 10.47 5.95 -5.98
C GLY A 456 10.17 7.13 -5.06
N LEU A 457 11.21 7.86 -4.65
CA LEU A 457 11.06 9.18 -4.05
C LEU A 457 10.59 10.19 -5.12
N ALA A 458 9.80 11.18 -4.70
CA ALA A 458 9.34 12.28 -5.54
C ALA A 458 9.71 13.62 -4.90
N PRO A 459 9.99 14.66 -5.69
CA PRO A 459 10.23 15.99 -5.13
C PRO A 459 8.99 16.53 -4.41
N ASP A 460 9.20 17.15 -3.26
CA ASP A 460 8.18 17.89 -2.51
C ASP A 460 8.47 19.39 -2.62
N VAL A 461 7.53 20.16 -3.15
CA VAL A 461 7.70 21.60 -3.37
C VAL A 461 7.49 22.44 -2.10
N ARG A 462 7.02 21.82 -1.01
CA ARG A 462 6.80 22.50 0.27
C ARG A 462 8.13 22.83 0.95
N PRO A 463 8.23 23.98 1.64
CA PRO A 463 9.40 24.30 2.45
C PRO A 463 9.65 23.27 3.55
N TRP A 464 10.91 22.92 3.80
CA TRP A 464 11.28 21.92 4.81
C TRP A 464 10.80 22.31 6.21
N GLU A 465 10.78 23.60 6.55
CA GLU A 465 10.34 24.11 7.85
C GLU A 465 8.87 23.77 8.16
N LEU A 466 8.05 23.64 7.12
CA LEU A 466 6.67 23.19 7.24
C LEU A 466 6.60 21.67 7.37
N VAL A 467 7.30 20.94 6.49
CA VAL A 467 7.27 19.48 6.40
C VAL A 467 7.93 18.80 7.61
N ALA A 468 8.97 19.41 8.19
CA ALA A 468 9.68 18.90 9.36
C ALA A 468 8.75 18.66 10.57
N GLN A 469 7.66 19.42 10.68
CA GLN A 469 6.69 19.29 11.77
C GLN A 469 5.95 17.95 11.75
N GLU A 470 5.79 17.34 10.57
CA GLU A 470 5.18 16.02 10.41
C GLU A 470 6.05 14.91 11.06
N TYR A 471 7.34 15.19 11.30
CA TYR A 471 8.31 14.27 11.88
C TYR A 471 8.70 14.59 13.33
N ALA A 472 7.93 15.43 14.04
CA ALA A 472 8.19 15.79 15.44
C ALA A 472 8.28 14.56 16.38
N PHE A 473 7.55 13.49 16.05
CA PHE A 473 7.60 12.22 16.78
C PHE A 473 8.99 11.58 16.80
N VAL A 474 9.87 11.89 15.84
CA VAL A 474 11.25 11.39 15.79
C VAL A 474 12.08 11.97 16.94
N ASP A 475 11.86 13.24 17.28
CA ASP A 475 12.54 13.89 18.41
C ASP A 475 11.99 13.41 19.75
N GLU A 476 10.66 13.20 19.85
CA GLU A 476 10.04 12.56 21.02
C GLU A 476 10.62 11.15 21.25
N LEU A 477 10.76 10.36 20.17
CA LEU A 477 11.38 9.04 20.26
C LEU A 477 12.86 9.16 20.67
N ALA A 478 13.64 10.06 20.05
CA ALA A 478 15.04 10.27 20.40
C ALA A 478 15.25 10.63 21.89
N ALA A 479 14.34 11.43 22.48
CA ALA A 479 14.39 11.81 23.89
C ALA A 479 14.22 10.63 24.85
N CYS A 480 13.64 9.51 24.40
CA CYS A 480 13.51 8.30 25.19
C CYS A 480 14.82 7.50 25.27
N ARG A 481 15.77 7.71 24.35
CA ARG A 481 16.94 6.85 24.15
C ARG A 481 17.78 6.64 25.41
N ASP A 482 18.06 7.71 26.14
CA ASP A 482 18.93 7.66 27.34
C ASP A 482 18.26 6.98 28.55
N LYS A 483 16.95 6.74 28.49
CA LYS A 483 16.18 6.03 29.51
C LYS A 483 16.17 4.51 29.28
N VAL A 484 16.46 4.05 28.06
CA VAL A 484 16.47 2.62 27.70
C VAL A 484 17.55 1.88 28.49
N ARG A 485 17.21 0.69 29.03
CA ARG A 485 18.12 -0.15 29.82
C ARG A 485 18.27 -1.54 29.20
N GLY A 486 19.50 -2.06 29.27
CA GLY A 486 19.86 -3.36 28.72
C GLY A 486 20.32 -3.29 27.26
N PHE A 487 21.37 -4.05 26.95
CA PHE A 487 22.01 -4.03 25.63
C PHE A 487 21.05 -4.43 24.50
N GLY A 488 20.26 -5.49 24.69
CA GLY A 488 19.30 -5.96 23.69
C GLY A 488 18.16 -4.97 23.44
N ASN A 489 17.66 -4.32 24.49
CA ASN A 489 16.62 -3.28 24.36
C ASN A 489 17.16 -2.07 23.61
N LEU A 490 18.38 -1.63 23.94
CA LEU A 490 19.02 -0.51 23.27
C LEU A 490 19.24 -0.78 21.77
N GLN A 491 19.69 -1.98 21.39
CA GLN A 491 19.84 -2.35 19.97
C GLN A 491 18.51 -2.35 19.20
N ARG A 492 17.43 -2.84 19.81
CA ARG A 492 16.09 -2.83 19.20
C ARG A 492 15.54 -1.41 19.09
N PHE A 493 15.75 -0.60 20.12
CA PHE A 493 15.37 0.80 20.15
C PHE A 493 16.11 1.60 19.08
N ASP A 494 17.43 1.47 19.00
CA ASP A 494 18.28 2.18 18.03
C ASP A 494 17.90 1.82 16.58
N TYR A 495 17.52 0.57 16.31
CA TYR A 495 16.97 0.19 15.01
C TYR A 495 15.71 0.99 14.64
N TRP A 496 14.76 1.10 15.57
CA TRP A 496 13.51 1.84 15.32
C TRP A 496 13.76 3.35 15.25
N LEU A 497 14.60 3.90 16.11
CA LEU A 497 15.00 5.30 16.05
C LEU A 497 15.67 5.62 14.71
N GLY A 498 16.64 4.82 14.28
CA GLY A 498 17.31 4.97 12.98
C GLY A 498 16.33 4.87 11.81
N THR A 499 15.33 4.00 11.90
CA THR A 499 14.30 3.84 10.85
C THR A 499 13.43 5.09 10.74
N MET A 500 13.08 5.70 11.87
CA MET A 500 12.29 6.93 11.90
C MET A 500 13.12 8.16 11.50
N GLN A 501 14.43 8.17 11.82
CA GLN A 501 15.36 9.18 11.32
C GLN A 501 15.56 9.08 9.80
N TYR A 502 15.67 7.87 9.25
CA TYR A 502 15.68 7.63 7.81
C TYR A 502 14.43 8.21 7.14
N LEU A 503 13.25 7.93 7.71
CA LEU A 503 11.99 8.47 7.20
C LEU A 503 11.98 10.01 7.19
N ARG A 504 12.43 10.66 8.27
CA ARG A 504 12.56 12.14 8.32
C ARG A 504 13.55 12.68 7.30
N ALA A 505 14.71 12.04 7.16
CA ALA A 505 15.75 12.43 6.22
C ALA A 505 15.29 12.29 4.76
N ASN A 506 14.48 11.27 4.46
CA ASN A 506 13.79 11.18 3.16
C ASN A 506 12.89 12.40 2.91
N GLY A 507 12.10 12.83 3.90
CA GLY A 507 11.29 14.05 3.79
C GLY A 507 12.14 15.29 3.46
N ARG A 508 13.28 15.46 4.14
CA ARG A 508 14.23 16.55 3.86
C ARG A 508 14.78 16.47 2.43
N LEU A 509 15.17 15.27 2.00
CA LEU A 509 15.67 15.03 0.64
C LEU A 509 14.62 15.39 -0.43
N GLN A 510 13.35 15.05 -0.20
CA GLN A 510 12.25 15.40 -1.11
C GLN A 510 12.04 16.91 -1.20
N CYS A 511 12.04 17.62 -0.07
CA CYS A 511 11.96 19.09 -0.03
C CYS A 511 13.16 19.74 -0.72
N ALA A 512 14.38 19.27 -0.44
CA ALA A 512 15.60 19.77 -1.08
C ALA A 512 15.54 19.57 -2.60
N TRP A 513 15.07 18.41 -3.05
CA TRP A 513 14.88 18.12 -4.48
C TRP A 513 13.82 19.03 -5.12
N GLY A 514 12.68 19.25 -4.46
CA GLY A 514 11.68 20.19 -4.95
C GLY A 514 12.21 21.62 -5.07
N ALA A 515 12.94 22.09 -4.06
CA ALA A 515 13.60 23.40 -4.08
C ALA A 515 14.64 23.50 -5.21
N PHE A 516 15.45 22.46 -5.42
CA PHE A 516 16.40 22.39 -6.52
C PHE A 516 15.68 22.49 -7.87
N ASN A 517 14.63 21.68 -8.09
CA ASN A 517 13.85 21.71 -9.33
C ASN A 517 13.23 23.09 -9.59
N ALA A 518 12.73 23.77 -8.56
CA ALA A 518 12.19 25.14 -8.68
C ALA A 518 13.28 26.18 -9.00
N ALA A 519 14.53 25.93 -8.60
CA ALA A 519 15.66 26.80 -8.89
C ALA A 519 16.18 26.63 -10.33
N VAL A 520 16.11 25.41 -10.91
CA VAL A 520 16.68 25.08 -12.24
C VAL A 520 16.31 26.08 -13.35
N PRO A 521 15.02 26.46 -13.52
CA PRO A 521 14.63 27.40 -14.58
C PRO A 521 15.30 28.76 -14.46
N GLN A 522 15.66 29.20 -13.25
CA GLN A 522 16.18 30.55 -13.01
C GLN A 522 17.49 30.83 -13.75
N TRP A 523 18.37 29.83 -13.89
CA TRP A 523 19.58 29.97 -14.70
C TRP A 523 19.47 29.33 -16.08
N GLN A 524 18.63 28.30 -16.26
CA GLN A 524 18.48 27.67 -17.58
C GLN A 524 17.77 28.57 -18.59
N ALA A 525 16.83 29.40 -18.15
CA ALA A 525 16.12 30.36 -18.99
C ALA A 525 16.91 31.65 -19.25
N GLU A 526 18.07 31.83 -18.60
CA GLU A 526 18.91 33.03 -18.77
C GLU A 526 19.75 32.91 -20.05
N GLU A 527 19.57 33.88 -20.96
CA GLU A 527 20.24 33.92 -22.26
C GLU A 527 21.67 34.46 -22.16
N ASP A 528 21.96 35.36 -21.21
CA ASP A 528 23.31 35.88 -20.99
C ASP A 528 24.22 34.80 -20.35
N PRO A 529 25.30 34.36 -21.04
CA PRO A 529 26.20 33.33 -20.52
C PRO A 529 26.89 33.70 -19.19
N ALA A 530 27.20 34.98 -18.96
CA ALA A 530 27.86 35.44 -17.74
C ALA A 530 26.89 35.41 -16.56
N LYS A 531 25.68 35.95 -16.75
CA LYS A 531 24.61 35.96 -15.75
C LYS A 531 24.09 34.56 -15.45
N ARG A 532 23.95 33.70 -16.47
CA ARG A 532 23.65 32.27 -16.29
C ARG A 532 24.68 31.57 -15.41
N LYS A 533 25.98 31.82 -15.63
CA LYS A 533 27.06 31.25 -14.82
C LYS A 533 27.04 31.76 -13.38
N GLN A 534 26.68 33.04 -13.18
CA GLN A 534 26.50 33.63 -11.86
C GLN A 534 25.32 32.97 -11.13
N LEU A 535 24.14 32.91 -11.74
CA LEU A 535 22.94 32.29 -11.17
C LEU A 535 23.14 30.79 -10.86
N ALA A 536 23.83 30.06 -11.74
CA ALA A 536 24.17 28.67 -11.49
C ALA A 536 25.08 28.50 -10.24
N ARG A 537 25.93 29.48 -9.94
CA ARG A 537 26.81 29.46 -8.75
C ARG A 537 26.12 29.95 -7.48
N GLU A 538 25.29 30.98 -7.58
CA GLU A 538 24.65 31.63 -6.43
C GLU A 538 23.36 30.92 -6.00
N VAL A 539 22.65 30.29 -6.94
CA VAL A 539 21.36 29.63 -6.69
C VAL A 539 21.45 28.12 -6.92
N GLY A 540 21.97 27.71 -8.09
CA GLY A 540 21.99 26.29 -8.47
C GLY A 540 22.90 25.42 -7.63
N LEU A 541 24.14 25.86 -7.39
CA LEU A 541 25.13 25.09 -6.63
C LEU A 541 24.74 24.91 -5.14
N PRO A 542 24.26 25.94 -4.42
CA PRO A 542 23.75 25.75 -3.06
C PRO A 542 22.57 24.78 -2.98
N ALA A 543 21.59 24.91 -3.88
CA ALA A 543 20.44 24.00 -3.91
C ALA A 543 20.85 22.55 -4.22
N TYR A 544 21.78 22.34 -5.15
CA TYR A 544 22.33 21.01 -5.43
C TYR A 544 23.11 20.44 -4.25
N ARG A 545 23.86 21.29 -3.52
CA ARG A 545 24.59 20.87 -2.33
C ARG A 545 23.65 20.41 -1.22
N GLU A 546 22.55 21.12 -0.98
CA GLU A 546 21.53 20.73 -0.02
C GLU A 546 20.92 19.36 -0.38
N CYS A 547 20.62 19.10 -1.66
CA CYS A 547 20.18 17.77 -2.11
C CYS A 547 21.21 16.68 -1.79
N LEU A 548 22.50 16.93 -2.04
CA LEU A 548 23.56 15.95 -1.75
C LEU A 548 23.72 15.68 -0.26
N ASP A 549 23.60 16.72 0.58
CA ASP A 549 23.69 16.59 2.03
C ASP A 549 22.49 15.83 2.59
N ALA A 550 21.27 16.15 2.14
CA ALA A 550 20.06 15.41 2.51
C ALA A 550 20.11 13.95 2.03
N PHE A 551 20.65 13.69 0.84
CA PHE A 551 20.85 12.33 0.32
C PHE A 551 21.83 11.54 1.21
N ALA A 552 22.96 12.15 1.56
CA ALA A 552 23.96 11.51 2.42
C ALA A 552 23.40 11.18 3.82
N GLU A 553 22.59 12.08 4.39
CA GLU A 553 21.90 11.85 5.66
C GLU A 553 20.92 10.67 5.58
N ALA A 554 20.03 10.69 4.58
CA ALA A 554 19.03 9.63 4.39
C ALA A 554 19.69 8.25 4.21
N TYR A 555 20.65 8.14 3.31
CA TYR A 555 21.33 6.86 3.07
C TYR A 555 22.23 6.44 4.23
N GLY A 556 22.74 7.38 5.04
CA GLY A 556 23.42 7.07 6.30
C GLY A 556 22.51 6.27 7.24
N HIS A 557 21.32 6.79 7.52
CA HIS A 557 20.33 6.11 8.37
C HIS A 557 19.85 4.78 7.78
N LEU A 558 19.61 4.72 6.46
CA LEU A 558 19.21 3.48 5.79
C LEU A 558 20.23 2.36 5.98
N LEU A 559 21.52 2.67 5.83
CA LEU A 559 22.61 1.70 5.99
C LEU A 559 22.74 1.23 7.45
N ASP A 560 22.41 2.06 8.42
CA ASP A 560 22.41 1.70 9.84
C ASP A 560 21.26 0.74 10.21
N THR A 561 20.16 0.77 9.46
CA THR A 561 18.96 -0.03 9.77
C THR A 561 18.71 -1.21 8.83
N THR A 562 19.38 -1.29 7.68
CA THR A 562 19.16 -2.40 6.75
C THR A 562 19.83 -3.69 7.21
N SER A 563 19.07 -4.77 7.37
CA SER A 563 19.63 -6.12 7.56
C SER A 563 19.74 -6.79 6.20
N ALA A 564 20.72 -6.39 5.41
CA ALA A 564 20.90 -6.97 4.11
C ALA A 564 21.53 -8.36 4.26
N TYR A 565 20.71 -9.41 4.39
CA TYR A 565 21.18 -10.79 4.22
C TYR A 565 21.94 -10.93 2.89
N ALA A 566 21.47 -10.23 1.84
CA ALA A 566 22.17 -10.10 0.58
C ALA A 566 23.51 -9.37 0.72
N ALA A 567 23.59 -8.20 1.37
CA ALA A 567 24.86 -7.46 1.48
C ALA A 567 25.85 -8.13 2.44
N MET A 568 25.39 -8.78 3.52
CA MET A 568 26.23 -9.57 4.41
C MET A 568 26.72 -10.86 3.75
N ALA A 569 25.87 -11.56 2.99
CA ALA A 569 26.30 -12.71 2.19
C ALA A 569 27.27 -12.30 1.08
N LEU A 570 27.03 -11.16 0.41
CA LEU A 570 27.92 -10.60 -0.60
C LEU A 570 29.26 -10.18 0.02
N THR A 571 29.24 -9.51 1.16
CA THR A 571 30.44 -9.10 1.90
C THR A 571 31.23 -10.31 2.40
N SER A 572 30.53 -11.35 2.86
CA SER A 572 31.13 -12.61 3.29
C SER A 572 31.76 -13.36 2.11
N LEU A 573 31.08 -13.43 0.96
CA LEU A 573 31.62 -14.02 -0.27
C LEU A 573 32.81 -13.23 -0.81
N ILE A 574 32.74 -11.90 -0.82
CA ILE A 574 33.83 -11.00 -1.21
C ILE A 574 35.06 -11.24 -0.33
N THR A 575 34.85 -11.38 0.98
CA THR A 575 35.93 -11.57 1.96
C THR A 575 36.52 -12.98 1.89
N LEU A 576 35.67 -14.03 1.93
CA LEU A 576 36.10 -15.44 1.97
C LEU A 576 36.69 -15.91 0.64
N ARG A 577 36.25 -15.36 -0.50
CA ARG A 577 36.75 -15.70 -1.83
C ARG A 577 37.78 -14.70 -2.37
N GLY A 578 38.15 -13.69 -1.59
CA GLY A 578 39.12 -12.67 -1.98
C GLY A 578 38.72 -11.86 -3.21
N LEU A 579 37.41 -11.70 -3.45
CA LEU A 579 36.90 -10.98 -4.62
C LEU A 579 37.12 -9.48 -4.44
N LYS A 580 37.68 -8.81 -5.44
CA LYS A 580 37.94 -7.36 -5.39
C LYS A 580 36.80 -6.61 -6.09
N ALA A 581 35.65 -6.56 -5.44
CA ALA A 581 34.50 -5.82 -5.91
C ALA A 581 34.78 -4.31 -5.86
N THR A 582 34.09 -3.58 -6.71
CA THR A 582 34.48 -2.21 -7.02
C THR A 582 33.25 -1.27 -7.03
N GLY A 583 32.06 -1.79 -7.25
CA GLY A 583 30.79 -1.16 -6.89
C GLY A 583 29.81 -2.26 -6.54
N ILE A 584 28.96 -2.02 -5.55
CA ILE A 584 27.84 -2.91 -5.21
C ILE A 584 26.59 -2.12 -5.55
N VAL A 585 25.87 -2.55 -6.59
CA VAL A 585 24.54 -2.02 -6.91
C VAL A 585 23.53 -2.95 -6.26
N ALA A 586 22.89 -2.49 -5.19
CA ALA A 586 21.71 -3.11 -4.64
C ALA A 586 20.49 -2.42 -5.25
N GLY A 587 19.71 -3.15 -6.05
CA GLY A 587 18.43 -2.67 -6.55
C GLY A 587 17.31 -3.15 -5.63
N GLU A 588 16.49 -2.23 -5.13
CA GLU A 588 15.19 -2.53 -4.56
C GLU A 588 14.11 -2.35 -5.65
N CYS A 589 14.07 -3.28 -6.60
CA CYS A 589 12.91 -3.43 -7.49
C CYS A 589 12.28 -4.79 -7.23
N THR A 590 10.96 -4.82 -7.14
CA THR A 590 10.14 -5.97 -6.74
C THR A 590 10.21 -7.17 -7.70
N SER A 591 10.96 -7.11 -8.80
CA SER A 591 11.02 -8.20 -9.78
C SER A 591 12.39 -8.51 -10.43
N ALA A 592 13.52 -8.00 -9.94
CA ALA A 592 14.83 -8.43 -10.46
C ALA A 592 16.01 -8.30 -9.49
N ALA A 593 16.59 -9.44 -9.10
CA ALA A 593 18.01 -9.50 -8.76
C ALA A 593 18.81 -9.73 -10.06
N LEU A 594 19.18 -8.66 -10.76
CA LEU A 594 20.09 -8.73 -11.92
C LEU A 594 21.33 -7.86 -11.68
N TRP A 595 22.48 -8.53 -11.84
CA TRP A 595 23.81 -8.07 -11.50
C TRP A 595 24.49 -7.35 -12.68
N PRO A 596 25.15 -6.22 -12.43
CA PRO A 596 26.36 -5.87 -13.17
C PRO A 596 27.52 -5.46 -12.24
N PHE A 597 28.70 -6.06 -12.45
CA PHE A 597 29.96 -5.69 -11.78
C PHE A 597 30.63 -4.50 -12.46
N ALA A 598 31.02 -3.44 -11.72
CA ALA A 598 32.07 -2.48 -12.15
C ALA A 598 32.70 -1.57 -11.06
N ALA A 599 34.02 -1.33 -11.21
CA ALA A 599 35.02 -0.32 -10.71
C ALA A 599 34.69 0.66 -9.51
N CYS A 600 35.31 0.68 -8.29
CA CYS A 600 36.58 1.24 -7.78
C CYS A 600 36.87 0.86 -6.27
N ARG A 601 38.09 0.61 -5.73
CA ARG A 601 39.43 1.27 -5.64
C ARG A 601 39.78 1.93 -4.28
N ARG A 602 38.90 2.02 -3.26
CA ARG A 602 39.32 2.51 -1.92
C ARG A 602 38.44 2.04 -0.74
N ARG A 603 39.08 1.84 0.42
CA ARG A 603 38.55 1.28 1.68
C ARG A 603 37.77 2.35 2.47
N LEU A 604 36.55 2.04 2.90
CA LEU A 604 35.86 2.73 4.01
C LEU A 604 35.47 1.65 5.03
N VAL A 605 35.92 1.83 6.28
CA VAL A 605 35.63 0.94 7.41
C VAL A 605 34.70 1.70 8.34
N THR A 606 33.51 1.17 8.61
CA THR A 606 32.65 1.69 9.69
C THR A 606 33.02 1.01 11.01
N ARG A 607 32.74 1.68 12.14
CA ARG A 607 33.16 1.30 13.51
C ARG A 607 32.66 -0.06 14.00
N MET A 608 31.83 -0.76 13.24
CA MET A 608 31.16 -2.00 13.64
C MET A 608 31.84 -3.28 13.12
N SER A 609 33.05 -3.19 12.55
CA SER A 609 33.82 -4.37 12.10
C SER A 609 34.72 -4.95 13.20
N VAL A 610 34.12 -5.52 14.25
CA VAL A 610 34.75 -6.54 15.10
C VAL A 610 33.84 -7.74 15.23
#